data_AF-A0A2A5VIK6-F1
#
_entry.id   AF-A0A2A5VIK6-F1
#
_cell.length_a   1.000
_cell.length_b   1.000
_cell.length_c   1.000
_cell.angle_alpha   90.00
_cell.angle_beta   90.00
_cell.angle_gamma   90.00
#
_symmetry.space_group_name_H-M   'P 1'
#
loop_
_entity.id
_entity.type
_entity.pdbx_description
1 polymer ?
#
loop_
_entity_poly.entity_id
_entity_poly.type
_entity_poly.pdbx_seq_one_letter_code
_entity_poly.pdbx_strand_id
1 'polypeptide(L)'
;MMASDPLDEFFDSVSARAHRSPRKLTKIVRTAYPIGVPALILKSSTDRLGEAAGYSFHLGTPDENLRRIASWLITSAGNSQENLLKMVKRLWKRHGREDVALAALLLANIDHRHLGTNPWGELAKNISKKEPAEALLLSIEELLRAGRPLPDNSIINEWCRSRVVDGHLALLVLHAGSVRGEIIDQDVIEVLKTVKIPPGDSLLGRIKSRLVAP
;
A
#
# COMPACT_ATOMS: atom_id res chain seq x y z
N MET A 1 6.51 -19.57 -31.66
CA MET A 1 5.42 -19.74 -30.68
C MET A 1 5.96 -19.14 -29.40
N MET A 2 5.48 -17.96 -28.98
CA MET A 2 5.91 -17.38 -27.71
C MET A 2 5.48 -18.35 -26.62
N ALA A 3 6.41 -18.79 -25.75
CA ALA A 3 6.03 -19.52 -24.57
C ALA A 3 5.07 -18.62 -23.79
N SER A 4 3.85 -19.12 -23.58
CA SER A 4 2.82 -18.39 -22.86
C SER A 4 3.30 -18.18 -21.42
N ASP A 5 3.20 -16.94 -20.94
CA ASP A 5 3.77 -16.57 -19.66
C ASP A 5 3.04 -17.32 -18.52
N PRO A 6 3.75 -17.99 -17.59
CA PRO A 6 3.11 -18.84 -16.58
C PRO A 6 2.11 -18.12 -15.68
N LEU A 7 2.25 -16.80 -15.49
CA LEU A 7 1.31 -16.01 -14.71
C LEU A 7 0.02 -15.76 -15.50
N ASP A 8 0.12 -15.53 -16.81
CA ASP A 8 -1.05 -15.36 -17.68
C ASP A 8 -1.82 -16.69 -17.81
N GLU A 9 -1.13 -17.82 -17.98
CA GLU A 9 -1.77 -19.16 -18.00
C GLU A 9 -2.54 -19.44 -16.72
N PHE A 10 -1.93 -19.10 -15.57
CA PHE A 10 -2.59 -19.26 -14.29
C PHE A 10 -3.88 -18.44 -14.23
N PHE A 11 -3.85 -17.19 -14.68
CA PHE A 11 -5.02 -16.31 -14.67
C PHE A 11 -6.11 -16.71 -15.66
N ASP A 12 -5.75 -17.22 -16.84
CA ASP A 12 -6.71 -17.74 -17.81
C ASP A 12 -7.45 -18.97 -17.28
N SER A 13 -6.82 -19.74 -16.40
CA SER A 13 -7.46 -20.87 -15.71
C SER A 13 -8.44 -20.44 -14.60
N VAL A 14 -8.37 -19.19 -14.14
CA VAL A 14 -9.21 -18.69 -13.04
C VAL A 14 -10.58 -18.29 -13.55
N SER A 15 -11.62 -18.96 -13.01
CA SER A 15 -13.01 -18.57 -13.29
C SER A 15 -13.30 -17.11 -12.95
N ALA A 16 -13.91 -16.38 -13.88
CA ALA A 16 -14.36 -14.98 -13.70
C ALA A 16 -15.23 -14.76 -12.44
N ARG A 17 -15.95 -15.80 -11.98
CA ARG A 17 -16.74 -15.75 -10.73
C ARG A 17 -15.89 -15.51 -9.48
N ALA A 18 -14.56 -15.66 -9.56
CA ALA A 18 -13.65 -15.36 -8.47
C ALA A 18 -13.78 -13.92 -7.94
N HIS A 19 -14.04 -12.95 -8.83
CA HIS A 19 -14.19 -11.53 -8.49
C HIS A 19 -15.41 -11.22 -7.61
N ARG A 20 -16.34 -12.16 -7.49
CA ARG A 20 -17.50 -12.05 -6.57
C ARG A 20 -17.14 -12.33 -5.12
N SER A 21 -15.93 -12.81 -4.83
CA SER A 21 -15.51 -13.19 -3.48
C SER A 21 -14.13 -12.64 -3.15
N PRO A 22 -14.04 -11.61 -2.29
CA PRO A 22 -12.76 -11.09 -1.80
C PRO A 22 -11.89 -12.19 -1.19
N ARG A 23 -12.50 -13.14 -0.45
CA ARG A 23 -11.80 -14.26 0.18
C ARG A 23 -11.19 -15.20 -0.87
N LYS A 24 -11.89 -15.45 -1.98
CA LYS A 24 -11.39 -16.30 -3.06
C LYS A 24 -10.24 -15.62 -3.79
N LEU A 25 -10.37 -14.33 -4.11
CA LEU A 25 -9.29 -13.55 -4.73
C LEU A 25 -8.03 -13.53 -3.86
N THR A 26 -8.14 -13.29 -2.55
CA THR A 26 -6.99 -13.31 -1.62
C THR A 26 -6.25 -14.66 -1.62
N LYS A 27 -6.94 -15.78 -1.86
CA LYS A 27 -6.30 -17.10 -2.01
C LYS A 27 -5.63 -17.23 -3.36
N ILE A 28 -6.30 -16.82 -4.44
CA ILE A 28 -5.77 -16.88 -5.81
C ILE A 28 -4.46 -16.09 -5.92
N VAL A 29 -4.42 -14.84 -5.44
CA VAL A 29 -3.19 -14.03 -5.52
C VAL A 29 -2.06 -14.59 -4.68
N ARG A 30 -2.38 -15.27 -3.57
CA ARG A 30 -1.35 -15.92 -2.74
C ARG A 30 -0.67 -17.07 -3.46
N THR A 31 -1.40 -17.75 -4.35
CA THR A 31 -0.88 -18.76 -5.26
C THR A 31 -0.15 -18.13 -6.45
N ALA A 32 -0.57 -16.94 -6.90
CA ALA A 32 0.07 -16.22 -7.99
C ALA A 32 1.43 -15.62 -7.63
N TYR A 33 1.64 -15.16 -6.40
CA TYR A 33 2.89 -14.52 -5.96
C TYR A 33 4.18 -15.26 -6.32
N PRO A 34 4.33 -16.58 -6.07
CA PRO A 34 5.56 -17.30 -6.43
C PRO A 34 5.71 -17.55 -7.94
N ILE A 35 4.70 -17.30 -8.76
CA ILE A 35 4.76 -17.55 -10.22
C ILE A 35 5.67 -16.50 -10.86
N GLY A 36 6.64 -16.96 -11.65
CA GLY A 36 7.64 -16.09 -12.29
C GLY A 36 8.68 -15.52 -11.32
N VAL A 37 8.75 -16.01 -10.07
CA VAL A 37 9.85 -15.69 -9.15
C VAL A 37 11.12 -16.40 -9.62
N PRO A 38 12.22 -15.68 -9.90
CA PRO A 38 13.48 -16.29 -10.31
C PRO A 38 14.00 -17.30 -9.28
N ALA A 39 14.47 -18.45 -9.73
CA ALA A 39 14.93 -19.55 -8.87
C ALA A 39 16.10 -19.17 -7.93
N LEU A 40 16.79 -18.05 -8.18
CA LEU A 40 17.95 -17.57 -7.42
C LEU A 40 17.59 -16.58 -6.29
N ILE A 41 16.31 -16.39 -5.95
CA ILE A 41 15.98 -15.64 -4.73
C ILE A 41 16.42 -16.47 -3.53
N LEU A 42 17.47 -15.97 -2.84
CA LEU A 42 17.96 -16.52 -1.57
C LEU A 42 16.83 -16.46 -0.52
N LYS A 43 16.07 -17.54 -0.44
CA LYS A 43 14.90 -17.70 0.44
C LYS A 43 15.24 -17.41 1.91
N SER A 44 16.44 -17.82 2.36
CA SER A 44 16.90 -17.61 3.75
C SER A 44 17.16 -16.14 4.11
N SER A 45 17.60 -15.30 3.18
CA SER A 45 17.83 -13.87 3.40
C SER A 45 16.52 -13.09 3.39
N THR A 46 15.63 -13.48 2.47
CA THR A 46 14.32 -12.89 2.23
C THR A 46 13.38 -13.10 3.42
N ASP A 47 13.39 -14.31 4.00
CA ASP A 47 12.59 -14.66 5.19
C ASP A 47 13.07 -13.89 6.44
N ARG A 48 14.39 -13.77 6.66
CA ARG A 48 14.94 -13.06 7.83
C ARG A 48 14.70 -11.54 7.79
N LEU A 49 14.75 -10.94 6.61
CA LEU A 49 14.45 -9.51 6.42
C LEU A 49 12.95 -9.22 6.58
N GLY A 50 12.09 -10.12 6.11
CA GLY A 50 10.64 -10.00 6.26
C GLY A 50 10.18 -10.06 7.71
N GLU A 51 10.69 -11.02 8.48
CA GLU A 51 10.35 -11.17 9.91
C GLU A 51 10.85 -9.99 10.75
N ALA A 52 12.07 -9.50 10.48
CA ALA A 52 12.62 -8.31 11.15
C ALA A 52 11.81 -7.03 10.85
N ALA A 53 11.18 -6.95 9.66
CA ALA A 53 10.30 -5.85 9.27
C ALA A 53 8.86 -6.01 9.79
N GLY A 54 8.50 -7.16 10.36
CA GLY A 54 7.18 -7.45 10.91
C GLY A 54 6.15 -7.97 9.90
N TYR A 55 6.59 -8.41 8.71
CA TYR A 55 5.71 -9.05 7.73
C TYR A 55 5.46 -10.53 8.07
N SER A 56 4.29 -11.04 7.74
CA SER A 56 3.93 -12.46 7.96
C SER A 56 4.53 -13.42 6.93
N PHE A 57 4.93 -12.90 5.77
CA PHE A 57 5.68 -13.63 4.74
C PHE A 57 6.35 -12.67 3.76
N HIS A 58 7.38 -13.15 3.07
CA HIS A 58 7.96 -12.51 1.90
C HIS A 58 8.39 -13.59 0.89
N LEU A 59 7.85 -13.56 -0.32
CA LEU A 59 8.03 -14.60 -1.35
C LEU A 59 8.97 -14.19 -2.49
N GLY A 60 9.33 -12.90 -2.55
CA GLY A 60 10.24 -12.37 -3.57
C GLY A 60 9.56 -12.12 -4.91
N THR A 61 8.24 -11.88 -4.93
CA THR A 61 7.54 -11.55 -6.18
C THR A 61 8.11 -10.27 -6.79
N PRO A 62 8.59 -10.31 -8.05
CA PRO A 62 9.04 -9.11 -8.75
C PRO A 62 7.93 -8.05 -8.84
N ASP A 63 8.30 -6.77 -8.80
CA ASP A 63 7.35 -5.65 -8.89
C ASP A 63 6.53 -5.70 -10.19
N GLU A 64 7.16 -6.08 -11.31
CA GLU A 64 6.47 -6.29 -12.59
C GLU A 64 5.35 -7.34 -12.49
N ASN A 65 5.58 -8.44 -11.77
CA ASN A 65 4.58 -9.48 -11.56
C ASN A 65 3.47 -8.98 -10.63
N LEU A 66 3.79 -8.22 -9.58
CA LEU A 66 2.78 -7.59 -8.72
C LEU A 66 1.88 -6.63 -9.51
N ARG A 67 2.46 -5.83 -10.41
CA ARG A 67 1.70 -4.93 -11.30
C ARG A 67 0.82 -5.71 -12.27
N ARG A 68 1.28 -6.84 -12.81
CA ARG A 68 0.46 -7.73 -13.66
C ARG A 68 -0.69 -8.37 -12.88
N ILE A 69 -0.44 -8.85 -11.66
CA ILE A 69 -1.48 -9.36 -10.75
C ILE A 69 -2.53 -8.26 -10.47
N ALA A 70 -2.08 -7.05 -10.15
CA ALA A 70 -2.98 -5.90 -9.91
C ALA A 70 -3.79 -5.55 -11.15
N SER A 71 -3.15 -5.49 -12.33
CA SER A 71 -3.82 -5.24 -13.61
C SER A 71 -4.93 -6.25 -13.85
N TRP A 72 -4.64 -7.56 -13.73
CA TRP A 72 -5.64 -8.62 -13.91
C TRP A 72 -6.83 -8.46 -12.96
N LEU A 73 -6.59 -8.17 -11.67
CA LEU A 73 -7.66 -7.95 -10.69
C LEU A 73 -8.57 -6.77 -11.06
N ILE A 74 -7.97 -5.66 -11.49
CA ILE A 74 -8.70 -4.42 -11.79
C ILE A 74 -9.51 -4.59 -13.08
N THR A 75 -8.90 -5.10 -14.14
CA THR A 75 -9.55 -5.26 -15.45
C THR A 75 -10.64 -6.34 -15.41
N SER A 76 -10.48 -7.36 -14.57
CA SER A 76 -11.44 -8.47 -14.48
C SER A 76 -12.55 -8.24 -13.44
N ALA A 77 -12.48 -7.19 -12.63
CA ALA A 77 -13.47 -6.95 -11.58
C ALA A 77 -14.84 -6.53 -12.10
N GLY A 78 -14.92 -5.82 -13.23
CA GLY A 78 -16.18 -5.26 -13.75
C GLY A 78 -16.96 -4.53 -12.65
N ASN A 79 -18.23 -4.90 -12.43
CA ASN A 79 -19.09 -4.32 -11.38
C ASN A 79 -18.73 -4.76 -9.94
N SER A 80 -17.71 -5.61 -9.76
CA SER A 80 -17.29 -6.14 -8.45
C SER A 80 -16.14 -5.33 -7.81
N GLN A 81 -15.95 -4.06 -8.19
CA GLN A 81 -14.90 -3.18 -7.64
C GLN A 81 -14.96 -3.09 -6.10
N GLU A 82 -16.15 -3.09 -5.51
CA GLU A 82 -16.31 -3.12 -4.04
C GLU A 82 -15.67 -4.36 -3.39
N ASN A 83 -15.57 -5.49 -4.11
CA ASN A 83 -14.90 -6.68 -3.62
C ASN A 83 -13.38 -6.53 -3.63
N LEU A 84 -12.81 -5.72 -4.53
CA LEU A 84 -11.39 -5.37 -4.49
C LEU A 84 -11.07 -4.54 -3.25
N LEU A 85 -11.93 -3.58 -2.89
CA LEU A 85 -11.75 -2.82 -1.65
C LEU A 85 -11.85 -3.71 -0.40
N LYS A 86 -12.83 -4.61 -0.36
CA LYS A 86 -12.93 -5.64 0.70
C LYS A 86 -11.70 -6.57 0.71
N MET A 87 -11.06 -6.79 -0.43
CA MET A 87 -9.83 -7.57 -0.56
C MET A 87 -8.62 -6.80 -0.03
N VAL A 88 -8.48 -5.50 -0.29
CA VAL A 88 -7.41 -4.65 0.29
C VAL A 88 -7.35 -4.82 1.81
N LYS A 89 -8.49 -4.74 2.50
CA LYS A 89 -8.58 -5.01 3.94
C LYS A 89 -8.07 -6.39 4.36
N ARG A 90 -8.33 -7.41 3.55
CA ARG A 90 -7.89 -8.79 3.81
C ARG A 90 -6.39 -8.97 3.60
N LEU A 91 -5.82 -8.30 2.59
CA LEU A 91 -4.39 -8.27 2.31
C LEU A 91 -3.65 -7.60 3.48
N TRP A 92 -4.10 -6.41 3.92
CA TRP A 92 -3.58 -5.74 5.12
C TRP A 92 -3.64 -6.59 6.37
N LYS A 93 -4.76 -7.27 6.61
CA LYS A 93 -4.87 -8.16 7.77
C LYS A 93 -3.94 -9.38 7.70
N ARG A 94 -3.66 -9.91 6.50
CA ARG A 94 -2.74 -11.04 6.33
C ARG A 94 -1.28 -10.59 6.40
N HIS A 95 -0.98 -9.36 5.98
CA HIS A 95 0.27 -8.64 6.23
C HIS A 95 1.55 -9.32 5.69
N GLY A 96 1.47 -10.00 4.54
CA GLY A 96 2.69 -10.36 3.81
C GLY A 96 3.24 -9.17 3.02
N ARG A 97 4.55 -9.13 2.72
CA ARG A 97 5.15 -8.03 1.95
C ARG A 97 4.50 -7.86 0.57
N GLU A 98 4.19 -8.96 -0.11
CA GLU A 98 3.48 -8.92 -1.40
C GLU A 98 2.01 -8.51 -1.24
N ASP A 99 1.38 -8.86 -0.11
CA ASP A 99 0.02 -8.38 0.19
C ASP A 99 -0.01 -6.88 0.37
N VAL A 100 1.02 -6.32 1.00
CA VAL A 100 1.21 -4.87 1.16
C VAL A 100 1.31 -4.18 -0.17
N ALA A 101 2.23 -4.65 -1.00
CA ALA A 101 2.44 -4.05 -2.31
C ALA A 101 1.19 -4.16 -3.19
N LEU A 102 0.52 -5.31 -3.18
CA LEU A 102 -0.72 -5.48 -3.93
C LEU A 102 -1.85 -4.61 -3.38
N ALA A 103 -1.98 -4.47 -2.05
CA ALA A 103 -2.97 -3.59 -1.43
C ALA A 103 -2.75 -2.13 -1.85
N ALA A 104 -1.50 -1.65 -1.84
CA ALA A 104 -1.13 -0.32 -2.32
C ALA A 104 -1.50 -0.11 -3.80
N LEU A 105 -1.13 -1.05 -4.67
CA LEU A 105 -1.45 -1.01 -6.10
C LEU A 105 -2.97 -0.97 -6.35
N LEU A 106 -3.73 -1.81 -5.65
CA LEU A 106 -5.20 -1.84 -5.78
C LEU A 106 -5.81 -0.53 -5.28
N LEU A 107 -5.41 -0.07 -4.10
CA LEU A 107 -5.93 1.17 -3.51
C LEU A 107 -5.65 2.39 -4.39
N ALA A 108 -4.51 2.41 -5.08
CA ALA A 108 -4.19 3.49 -6.01
C ALA A 108 -5.12 3.52 -7.24
N ASN A 109 -5.55 2.35 -7.72
CA ASN A 109 -6.17 2.20 -9.05
C ASN A 109 -7.66 1.81 -9.03
N ILE A 110 -8.25 1.50 -7.87
CA ILE A 110 -9.71 1.31 -7.74
C ILE A 110 -10.44 2.62 -8.10
N ASP A 111 -11.63 2.49 -8.72
CA ASP A 111 -12.49 3.64 -8.98
C ASP A 111 -13.20 4.14 -7.72
N HIS A 112 -12.45 4.85 -6.90
CA HIS A 112 -12.92 5.47 -5.68
C HIS A 112 -14.08 6.44 -5.87
N ARG A 113 -14.18 7.10 -7.04
CA ARG A 113 -15.29 8.01 -7.35
C ARG A 113 -16.60 7.24 -7.49
N HIS A 114 -16.59 6.16 -8.27
CA HIS A 114 -17.76 5.29 -8.42
C HIS A 114 -18.17 4.64 -7.09
N LEU A 115 -17.19 4.25 -6.26
CA LEU A 115 -17.45 3.64 -4.94
C LEU A 115 -17.82 4.66 -3.85
N GLY A 116 -17.72 5.97 -4.10
CA GLY A 116 -17.95 7.00 -3.08
C GLY A 116 -16.98 6.90 -1.90
N THR A 117 -15.73 6.49 -2.15
CA THR A 117 -14.70 6.30 -1.12
C THR A 117 -13.53 7.25 -1.34
N ASN A 118 -12.74 7.48 -0.29
CA ASN A 118 -11.50 8.26 -0.35
C ASN A 118 -10.30 7.31 -0.16
N PRO A 119 -9.34 7.25 -1.11
CA PRO A 119 -8.25 6.29 -1.03
C PRO A 119 -7.35 6.49 0.20
N TRP A 120 -7.10 7.74 0.61
CA TRP A 120 -6.32 8.04 1.81
C TRP A 120 -7.04 7.60 3.08
N GLY A 121 -8.36 7.85 3.15
CA GLY A 121 -9.19 7.35 4.25
C GLY A 121 -9.20 5.83 4.32
N GLU A 122 -9.28 5.15 3.17
CA GLU A 122 -9.20 3.69 3.12
C GLU A 122 -7.80 3.17 3.50
N LEU A 123 -6.71 3.85 3.14
CA LEU A 123 -5.37 3.51 3.63
C LEU A 123 -5.34 3.57 5.17
N ALA A 124 -5.70 4.72 5.75
CA ALA A 124 -5.66 4.95 7.20
C ALA A 124 -6.56 3.96 7.97
N LYS A 125 -7.73 3.60 7.44
CA LYS A 125 -8.62 2.61 8.09
C LYS A 125 -7.98 1.21 8.17
N ASN A 126 -7.12 0.86 7.23
CA ASN A 126 -6.57 -0.48 7.16
C ASN A 126 -5.21 -0.61 7.88
N ILE A 127 -4.43 0.47 8.05
CA ILE A 127 -3.13 0.37 8.74
C ILE A 127 -3.28 -0.08 10.20
N SER A 128 -2.39 -0.95 10.63
CA SER A 128 -2.32 -1.49 12.00
C SER A 128 -1.75 -0.44 12.97
N LYS A 129 -1.70 -0.77 14.27
CA LYS A 129 -1.13 0.14 15.29
C LYS A 129 0.35 0.46 15.07
N LYS A 130 1.06 -0.39 14.33
CA LYS A 130 2.45 -0.25 13.94
C LYS A 130 2.59 -0.81 12.52
N GLU A 131 3.29 -0.08 11.67
CA GLU A 131 3.60 -0.50 10.30
C GLU A 131 5.09 -0.24 10.03
N PRO A 132 5.78 -1.09 9.25
CA PRO A 132 7.09 -0.74 8.73
C PRO A 132 6.99 0.49 7.81
N ALA A 133 7.98 1.39 7.91
CA ALA A 133 7.98 2.63 7.13
C ALA A 133 7.91 2.39 5.62
N GLU A 134 8.55 1.32 5.12
CA GLU A 134 8.48 0.90 3.71
C GLU A 134 7.03 0.64 3.25
N ALA A 135 6.20 0.01 4.08
CA ALA A 135 4.80 -0.27 3.73
C ALA A 135 3.98 1.02 3.54
N LEU A 136 4.18 2.00 4.41
CA LEU A 136 3.53 3.31 4.31
C LEU A 136 4.05 4.08 3.10
N LEU A 137 5.37 4.17 2.94
CA LEU A 137 6.00 4.86 1.81
C LEU A 137 5.56 4.26 0.46
N LEU A 138 5.53 2.94 0.34
CA LEU A 138 5.05 2.27 -0.87
C LEU A 138 3.60 2.66 -1.18
N SER A 139 2.72 2.65 -0.17
CA SER A 139 1.31 3.02 -0.37
C SER A 139 1.14 4.49 -0.80
N ILE A 140 1.92 5.39 -0.20
CA ILE A 140 1.94 6.82 -0.55
C ILE A 140 2.42 7.00 -1.99
N GLU A 141 3.53 6.38 -2.35
CA GLU A 141 4.10 6.48 -3.69
C GLU A 141 3.17 5.93 -4.75
N GLU A 142 2.51 4.79 -4.51
CA GLU A 142 1.55 4.23 -5.46
C GLU A 142 0.31 5.13 -5.63
N LEU A 143 -0.19 5.76 -4.56
CA LEU A 143 -1.29 6.72 -4.64
C LEU A 143 -0.90 7.97 -5.43
N LEU A 144 0.26 8.56 -5.16
CA LEU A 144 0.73 9.76 -5.85
C LEU A 144 1.08 9.47 -7.31
N ARG A 145 1.69 8.30 -7.59
CA ARG A 145 1.98 7.82 -8.95
C ARG A 145 0.70 7.59 -9.78
N ALA A 146 -0.40 7.22 -9.14
CA ALA A 146 -1.72 7.14 -9.78
C ALA A 146 -2.42 8.52 -9.95
N GLY A 147 -1.72 9.62 -9.64
CA GLY A 147 -2.24 10.98 -9.79
C GLY A 147 -3.30 11.34 -8.75
N ARG A 148 -3.35 10.66 -7.60
CA ARG A 148 -4.22 11.07 -6.49
C ARG A 148 -3.65 12.35 -5.87
N PRO A 149 -4.47 13.38 -5.62
CA PRO A 149 -4.00 14.57 -4.90
C PRO A 149 -3.61 14.19 -3.47
N LEU A 150 -2.86 15.06 -2.80
CA LEU A 150 -2.65 14.94 -1.35
C LEU A 150 -3.99 14.90 -0.61
N PRO A 151 -4.05 14.27 0.59
CA PRO A 151 -5.23 14.37 1.44
C PRO A 151 -5.49 15.82 1.84
N ASP A 152 -6.77 16.19 1.92
CA ASP A 152 -7.16 17.50 2.41
C ASP A 152 -6.60 17.77 3.81
N ASN A 153 -6.34 19.05 4.13
CA ASN A 153 -5.81 19.45 5.44
C ASN A 153 -6.64 18.95 6.61
N SER A 154 -7.96 18.82 6.46
CA SER A 154 -8.84 18.26 7.48
C SER A 154 -8.47 16.81 7.82
N ILE A 155 -8.17 15.99 6.82
CA ILE A 155 -7.74 14.59 6.97
C ILE A 155 -6.36 14.53 7.62
N ILE A 156 -5.41 15.34 7.15
CA ILE A 156 -4.06 15.41 7.73
C ILE A 156 -4.12 15.81 9.22
N ASN A 157 -4.94 16.81 9.53
CA ASN A 157 -5.15 17.30 10.90
C ASN A 157 -5.82 16.27 11.80
N GLU A 158 -6.75 15.47 11.27
CA GLU A 158 -7.33 14.32 11.98
C GLU A 158 -6.27 13.26 12.29
N TRP A 159 -5.47 12.89 11.29
CA TRP A 159 -4.40 11.90 11.45
C TRP A 159 -3.38 12.29 12.50
N CYS A 160 -2.96 13.56 12.52
CA CYS A 160 -2.02 14.05 13.52
C CYS A 160 -2.54 13.95 14.97
N ARG A 161 -3.87 13.94 15.16
CA ARG A 161 -4.52 13.91 16.49
C ARG A 161 -5.08 12.53 16.88
N SER A 162 -5.06 11.57 15.96
CA SER A 162 -5.63 10.23 16.15
C SER A 162 -4.57 9.27 16.70
N ARG A 163 -4.31 8.14 16.03
CA ARG A 163 -3.30 7.17 16.44
C ARG A 163 -1.91 7.68 16.07
N VAL A 164 -0.89 7.27 16.83
CA VAL A 164 0.51 7.63 16.55
C VAL A 164 0.92 7.28 15.11
N VAL A 165 0.50 6.10 14.63
CA VAL A 165 0.77 5.65 13.25
C VAL A 165 0.08 6.52 12.18
N ASP A 166 -1.07 7.12 12.49
CA ASP A 166 -1.75 8.05 11.59
C ASP A 166 -0.95 9.36 11.48
N GLY A 167 -0.42 9.86 12.61
CA GLY A 167 0.50 10.99 12.61
C GLY A 167 1.81 10.70 11.84
N HIS A 168 2.31 9.46 11.89
CA HIS A 168 3.45 9.04 11.06
C HIS A 168 3.09 9.01 9.57
N LEU A 169 1.89 8.53 9.21
CA LEU A 169 1.39 8.61 7.85
C LEU A 169 1.31 10.06 7.35
N ALA A 170 0.79 10.99 8.18
CA ALA A 170 0.74 12.41 7.86
C ALA A 170 2.12 12.99 7.56
N LEU A 171 3.13 12.70 8.40
CA LEU A 171 4.51 13.13 8.17
C LEU A 171 5.06 12.65 6.83
N LEU A 172 4.86 11.37 6.52
CA LEU A 172 5.36 10.76 5.29
C LEU A 172 4.66 11.31 4.05
N VAL A 173 3.34 11.51 4.10
CA VAL A 173 2.55 12.08 3.00
C VAL A 173 2.96 13.52 2.71
N LEU A 174 3.06 14.35 3.75
CA LEU A 174 3.48 15.75 3.59
C LEU A 174 4.92 15.85 3.08
N HIS A 175 5.81 14.96 3.52
CA HIS A 175 7.16 14.89 2.98
C HIS A 175 7.17 14.53 1.49
N ALA A 176 6.41 13.50 1.11
CA ALA A 176 6.29 13.07 -0.28
C ALA A 176 5.69 14.15 -1.18
N GLY A 177 4.76 14.96 -0.66
CA GLY A 177 4.22 16.14 -1.33
C GLY A 177 5.24 17.28 -1.46
N SER A 178 5.92 17.63 -0.37
CA SER A 178 6.94 18.69 -0.36
C SER A 178 8.08 18.41 -1.34
N VAL A 179 8.54 17.16 -1.44
CA VAL A 179 9.57 16.76 -2.43
C VAL A 179 9.08 16.92 -3.87
N ARG A 180 7.76 16.89 -4.10
CA ARG A 180 7.11 17.13 -5.40
C ARG A 180 6.75 18.61 -5.63
N GLY A 181 7.10 19.50 -4.70
CA GLY A 181 6.86 20.94 -4.81
C GLY A 181 5.52 21.43 -4.23
N GLU A 182 4.79 20.58 -3.52
CA GLU A 182 3.54 20.98 -2.84
C GLU A 182 3.85 21.91 -1.66
N ILE A 183 3.05 22.98 -1.54
CA ILE A 183 3.13 23.92 -0.43
C ILE A 183 2.26 23.40 0.72
N ILE A 184 2.83 23.34 1.92
CA ILE A 184 2.12 22.88 3.11
C ILE A 184 1.64 24.09 3.89
N ASP A 185 0.35 24.11 4.19
CA ASP A 185 -0.26 25.20 4.95
C ASP A 185 0.32 25.29 6.37
N GLN A 186 0.56 26.51 6.83
CA GLN A 186 1.17 26.78 8.14
C GLN A 186 0.38 26.15 9.29
N ASP A 187 -0.95 26.17 9.21
CA ASP A 187 -1.83 25.55 10.21
C ASP A 187 -1.59 24.04 10.33
N VAL A 188 -1.31 23.37 9.20
CA VAL A 188 -0.95 21.94 9.17
C VAL A 188 0.43 21.73 9.80
N ILE A 189 1.40 22.60 9.52
CA ILE A 189 2.74 22.55 10.12
C ILE A 189 2.66 22.66 11.65
N GLU A 190 1.84 23.55 12.19
CA GLU A 190 1.66 23.69 13.64
C GLU A 190 1.06 22.43 14.27
N VAL A 191 0.08 21.81 13.61
CA VAL A 191 -0.50 20.54 14.09
C VAL A 191 0.54 19.40 14.00
N LEU A 192 1.35 19.37 12.94
CA LEU A 192 2.39 18.36 12.71
C LEU A 192 3.45 18.35 13.82
N LYS A 193 3.76 19.52 14.42
CA LYS A 193 4.68 19.61 15.57
C LYS A 193 4.21 18.77 16.76
N THR A 194 2.92 18.48 16.89
CA THR A 194 2.37 17.66 17.98
C THR A 194 2.58 16.15 17.80
N VAL A 195 2.91 15.69 16.58
CA VAL A 195 3.09 14.25 16.28
C VAL A 195 4.29 13.69 17.04
N LYS A 196 4.06 12.61 17.80
CA LYS A 196 5.11 11.95 18.60
C LYS A 196 5.99 11.06 17.72
N ILE A 197 7.30 11.25 17.83
CA ILE A 197 8.30 10.40 17.15
C ILE A 197 8.88 9.40 18.16
N PRO A 198 8.96 8.10 17.83
CA PRO A 198 9.62 7.13 18.71
C PRO A 198 11.08 7.50 18.99
N PRO A 199 11.57 7.37 20.24
CA PRO A 199 12.98 7.59 20.54
C PRO A 199 13.88 6.69 19.68
N GLY A 200 14.91 7.28 19.07
CA GLY A 200 15.84 6.56 18.18
C GLY A 200 15.38 6.44 16.72
N ASP A 201 14.16 6.88 16.36
CA ASP A 201 13.72 6.91 14.96
C ASP A 201 14.35 8.09 14.21
N SER A 202 15.49 7.82 13.55
CA SER A 202 16.23 8.82 12.79
C SER A 202 15.52 9.25 11.50
N LEU A 203 14.62 8.43 10.94
CA LEU A 203 13.96 8.74 9.67
C LEU A 203 12.83 9.74 9.90
N LEU A 204 11.86 9.37 10.74
CA LEU A 204 10.71 10.22 11.03
C LEU A 204 11.12 11.51 11.73
N GLY A 205 12.15 11.45 12.60
CA GLY A 205 12.74 12.64 13.22
C GLY A 205 13.28 13.62 12.19
N ARG A 206 14.11 13.15 11.24
CA ARG A 206 14.66 14.00 10.16
C ARG A 206 13.59 14.57 9.25
N ILE A 207 12.59 13.75 8.88
CA ILE A 207 11.46 14.21 8.06
C ILE A 207 10.71 15.32 8.78
N LYS A 208 10.34 15.11 10.04
CA LYS A 208 9.65 16.11 10.84
C LYS A 208 10.45 17.40 10.94
N SER A 209 11.75 17.32 11.27
CA SER A 209 12.62 18.49 11.37
C SER A 209 12.70 19.30 10.07
N ARG A 210 12.70 18.65 8.90
CA ARG A 210 12.70 19.35 7.60
C ARG A 210 11.37 20.04 7.31
N LEU A 211 10.24 19.39 7.66
CA LEU A 211 8.91 19.91 7.39
C LEU A 211 8.53 21.08 8.31
N VAL A 212 9.05 21.12 9.53
CA VAL A 212 8.77 22.17 10.52
C VAL A 212 9.85 23.24 10.60
N ALA A 213 10.91 23.13 9.80
CA ALA A 213 11.92 24.16 9.70
C ALA A 213 11.30 25.43 9.08
N PRO A 214 11.64 26.62 9.59
CA PRO A 214 11.16 27.89 9.06
C PRO A 214 11.70 28.19 7.66
#